data_AF-A0A7S0ZD07-F1
#
_entry.id   AF-A0A7S0ZD07-F1
#
_cell.length_a   1.000
_cell.length_b   1.000
_cell.length_c   1.000
_cell.angle_alpha   90.00
_cell.angle_beta   90.00
_cell.angle_gamma   90.00
#
_symmetry.space_group_name_H-M   'P 1'
#
loop_
_entity.id
_entity.type
_entity.pdbx_description
1 polymer ?
#
loop_
_entity_poly.entity_id
_entity_poly.type
_entity_poly.pdbx_seq_one_letter_code
_entity_poly.pdbx_strand_id
1 'polypeptide(L)'
;APATLVFFVLVGAFRGFQDLTTPLYASILANTTNLALDAVLMFGFGLGTFGAGLATSVSQYAAAGVLFGFLIKQDRLRVSDLMPVPGWKSMYSVLKPGLSLVLRKVLENLSLSMCTAYAGFLGVTQLAAQETARAIWSVSGVSWWPLGGTALTMCSRLNAQKDYVAVEAVAQRIIRFAFGISSVVSVGVFLLSSSIPVLFSADAVLKPVASEVLKYAAMTFPIAAIVDISESVSMSKQEYKFQTLVMTISFCIMVASISVVKYYALGL
;
A
#
# COMPACT_ATOMS: atom_id res chain seq x y z
N ALA A 1 0.39 -9.21 -15.48
CA ALA A 1 -0.51 -8.09 -15.79
C ALA A 1 0.30 -6.88 -16.31
N PRO A 2 0.56 -6.79 -17.63
CA PRO A 2 1.34 -5.70 -18.23
C PRO A 2 0.65 -4.33 -18.09
N ALA A 3 -0.68 -4.29 -18.23
CA ALA A 3 -1.48 -3.07 -18.11
C ALA A 3 -1.29 -2.37 -16.76
N THR A 4 -1.26 -3.13 -15.65
CA THR A 4 -1.09 -2.58 -14.31
C THR A 4 0.26 -1.90 -14.13
N LEU A 5 1.33 -2.49 -14.70
CA LEU A 5 2.67 -1.90 -14.63
C LEU A 5 2.72 -0.58 -15.40
N VAL A 6 2.18 -0.56 -16.62
CA VAL A 6 2.06 0.67 -17.41
C VAL A 6 1.25 1.73 -16.65
N PHE A 7 0.11 1.33 -16.07
CA PHE A 7 -0.72 2.22 -15.26
C PHE A 7 0.07 2.82 -14.08
N PHE A 8 0.80 2.01 -13.31
CA PHE A 8 1.61 2.53 -12.19
C PHE A 8 2.72 3.48 -12.64
N VAL A 9 3.37 3.21 -13.77
CA VAL A 9 4.37 4.12 -14.35
C VAL A 9 3.72 5.45 -14.71
N LEU A 10 2.55 5.43 -15.36
CA LEU A 10 1.83 6.64 -15.75
C LEU A 10 1.37 7.44 -14.52
N VAL A 11 0.80 6.79 -13.51
CA VAL A 11 0.42 7.45 -12.24
C VAL A 11 1.65 8.07 -11.57
N GLY A 12 2.79 7.38 -11.57
CA GLY A 12 4.06 7.89 -11.07
C GLY A 12 4.53 9.14 -11.81
N ALA A 13 4.42 9.15 -13.14
CA ALA A 13 4.77 10.31 -13.97
C ALA A 13 3.90 11.53 -13.65
N PHE A 14 2.57 11.38 -13.60
CA PHE A 14 1.65 12.46 -13.22
C PHE A 14 1.90 12.99 -11.80
N ARG A 15 2.18 12.10 -10.84
CA ARG A 15 2.59 12.51 -9.48
C ARG A 15 3.89 13.32 -9.49
N GLY A 16 4.85 12.97 -10.35
CA GLY A 16 6.07 13.74 -10.56
C GLY A 16 5.81 15.15 -11.10
N PHE A 17 4.83 15.29 -11.99
CA PHE A 17 4.34 16.60 -12.47
C PHE A 17 3.42 17.33 -11.49
N GLN A 18 3.22 16.78 -10.28
CA GLN A 18 2.29 17.30 -9.27
C GLN A 18 0.82 17.35 -9.72
N ASP A 19 0.46 16.55 -10.72
CA ASP A 19 -0.91 16.39 -11.19
C ASP A 19 -1.52 15.14 -10.55
N LEU A 20 -2.39 15.35 -9.56
CA LEU A 20 -3.10 14.29 -8.86
C LEU A 20 -4.54 14.11 -9.36
N THR A 21 -5.05 15.04 -10.16
CA THR A 21 -6.45 15.03 -10.62
C THR A 21 -6.61 14.12 -11.83
N THR A 22 -5.68 14.16 -12.79
CA THR A 22 -5.74 13.30 -13.98
C THR A 22 -5.71 11.81 -13.61
N PRO A 23 -4.79 11.32 -12.74
CA PRO A 23 -4.81 9.93 -12.26
C PRO A 23 -6.07 9.54 -11.48
N LEU A 24 -6.67 10.48 -10.74
CA LEU A 24 -7.90 10.23 -9.99
C LEU A 24 -9.07 9.94 -10.93
N TYR A 25 -9.29 10.80 -11.93
CA TYR A 25 -10.35 10.59 -12.93
C TYR A 25 -10.14 9.30 -13.72
N ALA A 26 -8.91 8.99 -14.12
CA ALA A 26 -8.59 7.73 -14.78
C ALA A 26 -8.90 6.51 -13.89
N SER A 27 -8.64 6.61 -12.58
CA SER A 27 -8.96 5.55 -11.63
C SER A 27 -10.46 5.38 -11.44
N ILE A 28 -11.24 6.47 -11.39
CA ILE A 28 -12.71 6.41 -11.32
C ILE A 28 -13.27 5.74 -12.57
N LEU A 29 -12.79 6.13 -13.76
CA LEU A 29 -13.17 5.50 -15.01
C LEU A 29 -12.81 4.01 -15.04
N ALA A 30 -11.62 3.64 -14.57
CA ALA A 30 -11.19 2.25 -14.49
C ALA A 30 -12.15 1.41 -13.64
N ASN A 31 -12.42 1.86 -12.41
CA ASN A 31 -13.25 1.11 -11.47
C ASN A 31 -14.71 1.04 -11.92
N THR A 32 -15.26 2.12 -12.48
CA THR A 32 -16.64 2.13 -13.02
C THR A 32 -16.78 1.24 -14.25
N THR A 33 -15.80 1.28 -15.16
CA THR A 33 -15.75 0.38 -16.33
C THR A 33 -15.59 -1.07 -15.89
N ASN A 34 -14.74 -1.33 -14.91
CA ASN A 34 -14.53 -2.68 -14.36
C ASN A 34 -15.83 -3.23 -13.78
N LEU A 35 -16.51 -2.47 -12.92
CA LEU A 35 -17.78 -2.87 -12.32
C LEU A 35 -18.86 -3.17 -13.38
N ALA A 36 -18.97 -2.31 -14.39
CA ALA A 36 -19.93 -2.51 -15.47
C ALA A 36 -19.60 -3.77 -16.30
N LEU A 37 -18.32 -3.97 -16.62
CA LEU A 37 -17.86 -5.16 -17.36
C LEU A 37 -17.99 -6.44 -16.53
N ASP A 38 -17.76 -6.40 -15.22
CA ASP A 38 -17.99 -7.54 -14.34
C ASP A 38 -19.46 -7.95 -14.38
N ALA A 39 -20.39 -6.99 -14.26
CA ALA A 39 -21.82 -7.28 -14.34
C ALA A 39 -22.21 -7.95 -15.67
N VAL A 40 -21.69 -7.43 -16.79
CA VAL A 40 -22.02 -7.91 -18.14
C VAL A 40 -21.32 -9.23 -18.45
N LEU A 41 -20.02 -9.35 -18.20
CA LEU A 41 -19.24 -10.53 -18.57
C LEU A 41 -19.47 -11.70 -17.62
N MET A 42 -19.57 -11.45 -16.31
CA MET A 42 -19.80 -12.51 -15.34
C MET A 42 -21.24 -13.00 -15.38
N PHE A 43 -22.22 -12.11 -15.25
CA PHE A 43 -23.63 -12.50 -15.13
C PHE A 43 -24.36 -12.50 -16.48
N GLY A 44 -24.10 -11.53 -17.35
CA GLY A 44 -24.77 -11.45 -18.66
C GLY A 44 -24.32 -12.55 -19.63
N PHE A 45 -23.01 -12.73 -19.79
CA PHE A 45 -22.42 -13.74 -20.67
C PHE A 45 -22.06 -15.06 -19.97
N GLY A 46 -22.21 -15.14 -18.65
CA GLY A 46 -21.94 -16.36 -17.88
C GLY A 46 -20.47 -16.77 -17.86
N LEU A 47 -19.52 -15.85 -18.13
CA LEU A 47 -18.09 -16.17 -18.23
C LEU A 47 -17.42 -16.37 -16.86
N GLY A 48 -18.15 -16.17 -15.76
CA GLY A 48 -17.67 -16.40 -14.40
C GLY A 48 -16.34 -15.69 -14.11
N THR A 49 -15.38 -16.40 -13.53
CA THR A 49 -14.06 -15.85 -13.15
C THR A 49 -13.21 -15.42 -14.34
N PHE A 50 -13.39 -16.04 -15.51
CA PHE A 50 -12.72 -15.59 -16.74
C PHE A 50 -13.24 -14.21 -17.16
N GLY A 51 -14.55 -14.00 -17.07
CA GLY A 51 -15.18 -12.69 -17.29
C GLY A 51 -14.61 -11.60 -16.37
N ALA A 52 -14.43 -11.91 -15.08
CA ALA A 52 -13.82 -10.99 -14.11
C ALA A 52 -12.37 -10.61 -14.48
N GLY A 53 -11.59 -11.58 -14.94
CA GLY A 53 -10.22 -11.35 -15.42
C GLY A 53 -10.16 -10.43 -16.66
N LEU A 54 -11.09 -10.63 -17.60
CA LEU A 54 -11.22 -9.78 -18.79
C LEU A 54 -11.66 -8.36 -18.42
N ALA A 55 -12.69 -8.22 -17.59
CA ALA A 55 -13.17 -6.92 -17.11
C ALA A 55 -12.06 -6.11 -16.43
N THR A 56 -11.26 -6.77 -15.59
CA THR A 56 -10.12 -6.14 -14.90
C THR A 56 -9.03 -5.73 -15.89
N SER A 57 -8.73 -6.58 -16.87
CA SER A 57 -7.67 -6.29 -17.85
C SER A 57 -8.07 -5.11 -18.76
N VAL A 58 -9.30 -5.14 -19.29
CA VAL A 58 -9.81 -4.11 -20.21
C VAL A 58 -9.92 -2.76 -19.50
N SER A 59 -10.43 -2.73 -18.27
CA SER A 59 -10.55 -1.48 -17.51
C SER A 59 -9.19 -0.85 -17.21
N GLN A 60 -8.17 -1.64 -16.90
CA GLN A 60 -6.81 -1.16 -16.70
C GLN A 60 -6.17 -0.63 -17.98
N TYR A 61 -6.38 -1.31 -19.12
CA TYR A 61 -5.93 -0.79 -20.42
C TYR A 61 -6.64 0.50 -20.81
N ALA A 62 -7.95 0.62 -20.54
CA ALA A 62 -8.70 1.86 -20.76
C ALA A 62 -8.13 3.01 -19.93
N ALA A 63 -7.88 2.78 -18.64
CA ALA A 63 -7.31 3.79 -17.75
C ALA A 63 -5.89 4.20 -18.14
N ALA A 64 -5.04 3.23 -18.49
CA ALA A 64 -3.69 3.49 -18.99
C ALA A 64 -3.74 4.29 -20.30
N GLY A 65 -4.64 3.93 -21.22
CA GLY A 65 -4.85 4.66 -22.47
C GLY A 65 -5.27 6.11 -22.26
N VAL A 66 -6.17 6.38 -21.31
CA VAL A 66 -6.58 7.74 -20.95
C VAL A 66 -5.40 8.55 -20.42
N LEU A 67 -4.65 8.01 -19.44
CA LEU A 67 -3.49 8.70 -18.88
C LEU A 67 -2.42 8.98 -19.94
N PHE A 68 -2.18 7.99 -20.80
CA PHE A 68 -1.24 8.13 -21.91
C PHE A 68 -1.68 9.21 -22.90
N GLY A 69 -2.97 9.25 -23.26
CA GLY A 69 -3.54 10.30 -24.10
C GLY A 69 -3.40 11.70 -23.49
N PHE A 70 -3.59 11.83 -22.18
CA PHE A 70 -3.35 13.10 -21.47
C PHE A 70 -1.89 13.54 -21.48
N LEU A 71 -0.92 12.62 -21.38
CA LEU A 71 0.49 12.97 -21.49
C LEU A 71 0.83 13.55 -22.86
N ILE A 72 0.29 12.97 -23.93
CA ILE A 72 0.49 13.48 -25.29
C ILE A 72 -0.21 14.83 -25.45
N LYS A 73 -1.47 14.94 -25.03
CA LYS A 73 -2.26 16.17 -25.16
C LYS A 73 -1.68 17.36 -24.40
N GLN A 74 -1.00 17.10 -23.28
CA GLN A 74 -0.35 18.13 -22.46
C GLN A 74 1.10 18.41 -22.89
N ASP A 75 1.56 17.86 -24.03
CA ASP A 75 2.95 17.95 -24.51
C ASP A 75 4.00 17.45 -23.50
N ARG A 76 3.60 16.56 -22.57
CA ARG A 76 4.48 15.96 -21.55
C ARG A 76 5.19 14.71 -22.05
N LEU A 77 4.73 14.13 -23.16
CA LEU A 77 5.34 12.98 -23.82
C LEU A 77 5.08 13.08 -25.33
N ARG A 78 6.14 12.98 -26.14
CA ARG A 78 5.97 12.79 -27.59
C ARG A 78 6.04 11.32 -27.91
N VAL A 79 5.24 10.86 -28.87
CA VAL A 79 5.25 9.45 -29.31
C VAL A 79 6.63 9.04 -29.82
N SER A 80 7.40 9.99 -30.37
CA SER A 80 8.79 9.80 -30.77
C SER A 80 9.73 9.41 -29.63
N ASP A 81 9.42 9.81 -28.39
CA ASP A 81 10.25 9.55 -27.22
C ASP A 81 10.20 8.07 -26.79
N LEU A 82 9.23 7.30 -27.31
CA LEU A 82 9.08 5.87 -27.05
C LEU A 82 9.85 4.97 -28.00
N MET A 83 10.31 5.50 -29.14
CA MET A 83 11.01 4.71 -30.15
C MET A 83 12.44 4.30 -29.76
N PRO A 84 13.27 5.16 -29.15
CA PRO A 84 14.62 4.77 -28.78
C PRO A 84 14.61 3.91 -27.50
N VAL A 85 15.30 2.76 -27.55
CA VAL A 85 15.57 1.98 -26.33
C VAL A 85 16.50 2.82 -25.43
N PRO A 86 16.12 3.11 -24.18
CA PRO A 86 16.95 3.92 -23.30
C PRO A 86 18.30 3.25 -23.04
N GLY A 87 19.37 4.03 -23.08
CA GLY A 87 20.72 3.53 -22.80
C GLY A 87 20.85 2.99 -21.37
N TRP A 88 21.73 2.01 -21.16
CA TRP A 88 21.94 1.33 -19.88
C TRP A 88 22.16 2.30 -18.70
N LYS A 89 22.90 3.41 -18.92
CA LYS A 89 23.17 4.40 -17.87
C LYS A 89 21.90 5.06 -17.33
N SER A 90 20.93 5.36 -18.19
CA SER A 90 19.64 5.95 -17.81
C SER A 90 18.72 4.91 -17.16
N MET A 91 18.79 3.65 -17.59
CA MET A 91 18.06 2.58 -16.91
C MET A 91 18.62 2.32 -15.52
N TYR A 92 19.95 2.26 -15.38
CA TYR A 92 20.62 1.97 -14.12
C TYR A 92 20.35 3.03 -13.03
N SER A 93 20.23 4.31 -13.41
CA SER A 93 19.90 5.39 -12.47
C SER A 93 18.50 5.26 -11.86
N VAL A 94 17.55 4.63 -12.55
CA VAL A 94 16.20 4.33 -12.05
C VAL A 94 16.16 2.97 -11.35
N LEU A 95 16.85 1.97 -11.92
CA LEU A 95 16.86 0.61 -11.43
C LEU A 95 17.50 0.49 -10.05
N LYS A 96 18.61 1.18 -9.80
CA LYS A 96 19.35 1.10 -8.53
C LYS A 96 18.50 1.56 -7.33
N PRO A 97 17.87 2.74 -7.33
CA PRO A 97 16.90 3.11 -6.29
C PRO A 97 15.69 2.16 -6.23
N GLY A 98 15.18 1.75 -7.39
CA GLY A 98 14.05 0.82 -7.49
C GLY A 98 14.32 -0.52 -6.79
N LEU A 99 15.54 -1.05 -6.91
CA LEU A 99 15.92 -2.32 -6.29
C LEU A 99 15.88 -2.27 -4.75
N SER A 100 16.31 -1.14 -4.15
CA SER A 100 16.19 -0.94 -2.70
C SER A 100 14.73 -0.93 -2.24
N LEU A 101 13.85 -0.27 -3.01
CA LEU A 101 12.41 -0.24 -2.70
C LEU A 101 11.75 -1.61 -2.89
N VAL A 102 12.16 -2.37 -3.92
CA VAL A 102 11.70 -3.75 -4.14
C VAL A 102 12.14 -4.64 -2.98
N LEU A 103 13.42 -4.61 -2.59
CA LEU A 103 13.93 -5.40 -1.48
C LEU A 103 13.16 -5.09 -0.18
N ARG A 104 12.92 -3.80 0.10
CA ARG A 104 12.11 -3.37 1.23
C ARG A 104 10.70 -3.97 1.19
N LYS A 105 10.04 -3.92 0.03
CA LYS A 105 8.67 -4.45 -0.13
C LYS A 105 8.63 -5.98 -0.03
N VAL A 106 9.68 -6.67 -0.48
CA VAL A 106 9.83 -8.12 -0.31
C VAL A 106 9.95 -8.46 1.17
N LEU A 107 10.81 -7.75 1.92
CA LEU A 107 10.94 -7.95 3.37
C LEU A 107 9.62 -7.72 4.09
N GLU A 108 8.85 -6.70 3.70
CA GLU A 108 7.53 -6.40 4.28
C GLU A 108 6.53 -7.54 4.06
N ASN A 109 6.45 -8.05 2.83
CA ASN A 109 5.57 -9.17 2.50
C ASN A 109 6.02 -10.47 3.17
N LEU A 110 7.34 -10.70 3.29
CA LEU A 110 7.88 -11.84 4.02
C LEU A 110 7.51 -11.76 5.50
N SER A 111 7.63 -10.60 6.14
CA SER A 111 7.18 -10.38 7.52
C SER A 111 5.71 -10.80 7.71
N LEU A 112 4.82 -10.26 6.87
CA LEU A 112 3.40 -10.56 6.94
C LEU A 112 3.10 -12.04 6.67
N SER A 113 3.81 -12.65 5.72
CA SER A 113 3.67 -14.06 5.39
C SER A 113 4.14 -14.96 6.54
N MET A 114 5.24 -14.62 7.20
CA MET A 114 5.74 -15.36 8.37
C MET A 114 4.79 -15.26 9.57
N CYS A 115 4.24 -14.07 9.86
CA CYS A 115 3.22 -13.92 10.90
C CYS A 115 1.98 -14.76 10.60
N THR A 116 1.55 -14.80 9.34
CA THR A 116 0.39 -15.60 8.91
C THR A 116 0.67 -17.09 9.01
N ALA A 117 1.85 -17.54 8.57
CA ALA A 117 2.28 -18.92 8.73
C ALA A 117 2.35 -19.34 10.21
N TYR A 118 2.88 -18.46 11.07
CA TYR A 118 2.93 -18.69 12.51
C TYR A 118 1.53 -18.82 13.13
N ALA A 119 0.60 -17.93 12.78
CA ALA A 119 -0.80 -18.04 13.21
C ALA A 119 -1.44 -19.37 12.76
N GLY A 120 -1.10 -19.85 11.56
CA GLY A 120 -1.50 -21.16 11.06
C GLY A 120 -1.00 -22.33 11.91
N PHE A 121 0.24 -22.25 12.44
CA PHE A 121 0.78 -23.27 13.35
C PHE A 121 0.09 -23.28 14.72
N LEU A 122 -0.44 -22.14 15.18
CA LEU A 122 -1.17 -22.04 16.45
C LEU A 122 -2.60 -22.63 16.37
N GLY A 123 -3.17 -22.69 15.16
CA GLY A 123 -4.47 -23.28 14.91
C GLY A 123 -5.33 -22.49 13.94
N VAL A 124 -6.40 -23.13 13.47
CA VAL A 124 -7.33 -22.54 12.47
C VAL A 124 -8.03 -21.30 13.02
N THR A 125 -8.37 -21.29 14.31
CA THR A 125 -9.02 -20.14 14.97
C THR A 125 -8.10 -18.92 15.02
N GLN A 126 -6.82 -19.12 15.35
CA GLN A 126 -5.81 -18.05 15.42
C GLN A 126 -5.51 -17.51 14.03
N LEU A 127 -5.42 -18.37 13.03
CA LEU A 127 -5.27 -17.96 11.64
C LEU A 127 -6.48 -17.12 11.18
N ALA A 128 -7.71 -17.57 11.43
CA ALA A 128 -8.92 -16.83 11.06
C ALA A 128 -9.00 -15.46 11.77
N ALA A 129 -8.58 -15.39 13.04
CA ALA A 129 -8.50 -14.13 13.78
C ALA A 129 -7.47 -13.17 13.16
N GLN A 130 -6.30 -13.69 12.78
CA GLN A 130 -5.24 -12.93 12.09
C GLN A 130 -5.70 -12.41 10.73
N GLU A 131 -6.40 -13.22 9.93
CA GLU A 131 -6.97 -12.82 8.63
C GLU A 131 -8.01 -11.70 8.79
N THR A 132 -8.90 -11.84 9.79
CA THR A 132 -9.90 -10.82 10.14
C THR A 132 -9.22 -9.50 10.51
N ALA A 133 -8.21 -9.56 11.38
CA ALA A 133 -7.45 -8.39 11.79
C ALA A 133 -6.69 -7.75 10.61
N ARG A 134 -6.14 -8.56 9.69
CA ARG A 134 -5.45 -8.05 8.50
C ARG A 134 -6.39 -7.32 7.56
N ALA A 135 -7.60 -7.85 7.34
CA ALA A 135 -8.61 -7.18 6.51
C ALA A 135 -8.97 -5.80 7.08
N ILE A 136 -9.19 -5.72 8.40
CA ILE A 136 -9.50 -4.47 9.09
C ILE A 136 -8.31 -3.52 9.09
N TRP A 137 -7.09 -4.02 9.26
CA TRP A 137 -5.88 -3.24 9.12
C TRP A 137 -5.77 -2.60 7.74
N SER A 138 -5.96 -3.37 6.67
CA SER A 138 -5.87 -2.89 5.30
C SER A 138 -6.91 -1.80 5.01
N VAL A 139 -8.16 -1.98 5.43
CA VAL A 139 -9.22 -0.97 5.26
C VAL A 139 -8.90 0.29 6.07
N SER A 140 -8.48 0.13 7.33
CA SER A 140 -8.14 1.25 8.20
C SER A 140 -6.98 2.07 7.63
N GLY A 141 -5.96 1.40 7.08
CA GLY A 141 -4.77 1.99 6.48
C GLY A 141 -5.05 2.97 5.35
N VAL A 142 -6.13 2.76 4.59
CA VAL A 142 -6.56 3.69 3.53
C VAL A 142 -6.84 5.09 4.07
N SER A 143 -7.15 5.24 5.36
CA SER A 143 -7.44 6.53 5.99
C SER A 143 -6.23 7.45 6.10
N TRP A 144 -5.02 6.90 6.27
CA TRP A 144 -3.78 7.69 6.42
C TRP A 144 -2.76 7.46 5.29
N TRP A 145 -2.77 6.31 4.63
CA TRP A 145 -1.81 5.98 3.57
C TRP A 145 -1.71 7.03 2.45
N PRO A 146 -2.82 7.65 1.96
CA PRO A 146 -2.74 8.71 0.95
C PRO A 146 -1.90 9.92 1.38
N LEU A 147 -1.87 10.22 2.68
CA LEU A 147 -1.07 11.31 3.23
C LEU A 147 0.43 11.05 3.07
N GLY A 148 0.85 9.78 3.04
CA GLY A 148 2.23 9.39 2.73
C GLY A 148 2.60 9.77 1.30
N GLY A 149 1.70 9.50 0.34
CA GLY A 149 1.85 9.96 -1.04
C GLY A 149 1.94 11.49 -1.14
N THR A 150 1.12 12.21 -0.37
CA THR A 150 1.18 13.68 -0.29
C THR A 150 2.51 14.16 0.29
N ALA A 151 2.98 13.55 1.37
CA ALA A 151 4.27 13.86 1.99
C ALA A 151 5.41 13.64 1.00
N LEU A 152 5.42 12.49 0.31
CA LEU A 152 6.41 12.19 -0.72
C LEU A 152 6.44 13.27 -1.80
N THR A 153 5.29 13.62 -2.39
CA THR A 153 5.24 14.62 -3.49
C THR A 153 5.62 16.02 -3.03
N MET A 154 5.10 16.50 -1.91
CA MET A 154 5.38 17.85 -1.40
C MET A 154 6.83 17.98 -0.91
N CYS A 155 7.29 17.03 -0.09
CA CYS A 155 8.65 17.07 0.44
C CYS A 155 9.68 16.85 -0.68
N SER A 156 9.39 16.04 -1.72
CA SER A 156 10.33 15.88 -2.84
C SER A 156 10.53 17.19 -3.60
N ARG A 157 9.46 17.98 -3.80
CA ARG A 157 9.57 19.30 -4.45
C ARG A 157 10.39 20.26 -3.60
N LEU A 158 10.08 20.38 -2.31
CA LEU A 158 10.78 21.29 -1.40
C LEU A 158 12.25 20.88 -1.22
N ASN A 159 12.53 19.57 -1.18
CA ASN A 159 13.87 19.02 -1.15
C ASN A 159 14.65 19.36 -2.43
N ALA A 160 14.01 19.29 -3.62
CA ALA A 160 14.62 19.72 -4.88
C ALA A 160 14.93 21.24 -4.90
N GLN A 161 14.16 22.05 -4.17
CA GLN A 161 14.39 23.48 -3.97
C GLN A 161 15.42 23.78 -2.85
N LYS A 162 15.94 22.74 -2.18
CA LYS A 162 16.85 22.84 -1.01
C LYS A 162 16.26 23.60 0.19
N ASP A 163 14.94 23.70 0.29
CA ASP A 163 14.26 24.32 1.43
C ASP A 163 13.95 23.26 2.49
N TYR A 164 14.97 22.91 3.28
CA TYR A 164 14.87 21.86 4.29
C TYR A 164 13.97 22.26 5.48
N VAL A 165 13.88 23.55 5.78
CA VAL A 165 13.01 24.07 6.85
C VAL A 165 11.55 23.86 6.46
N ALA A 166 11.19 24.16 5.21
CA ALA A 166 9.85 23.88 4.72
C ALA A 166 9.55 22.39 4.64
N VAL A 167 10.52 21.54 4.25
CA VAL A 167 10.37 20.07 4.29
C VAL A 167 9.97 19.60 5.68
N GLU A 168 10.67 20.06 6.72
CA GLU A 168 10.39 19.67 8.10
C GLU A 168 9.01 20.17 8.57
N ALA A 169 8.68 21.44 8.30
CA ALA A 169 7.39 22.01 8.67
C ALA A 169 6.21 21.26 8.01
N VAL A 170 6.33 20.92 6.72
CA VAL A 170 5.32 20.14 5.99
C VAL A 170 5.24 18.72 6.53
N ALA A 171 6.38 18.04 6.74
CA ALA A 171 6.42 16.70 7.30
C ALA A 171 5.75 16.63 8.66
N GLN A 172 6.08 17.54 9.59
CA GLN A 172 5.47 17.60 10.92
C GLN A 172 3.96 17.83 10.84
N ARG A 173 3.50 18.70 9.93
CA ARG A 173 2.07 18.95 9.74
C ARG A 173 1.33 17.71 9.24
N ILE A 174 1.89 17.01 8.26
CA ILE A 174 1.28 15.79 7.72
C ILE A 174 1.28 14.67 8.77
N ILE A 175 2.36 14.52 9.55
CA ILE A 175 2.43 13.56 10.66
C ILE A 175 1.33 13.83 11.68
N ARG A 176 1.09 15.08 12.07
CA ARG A 176 0.02 15.45 13.01
C ARG A 176 -1.37 15.09 12.47
N PHE A 177 -1.62 15.34 11.19
CA PHE A 177 -2.89 14.93 10.55
C PHE A 177 -3.04 13.42 10.50
N ALA A 178 -2.00 12.70 10.07
CA ALA A 178 -2.00 11.25 9.97
C ALA A 178 -2.20 10.61 11.35
N PHE A 179 -1.52 11.11 12.38
CA PHE A 179 -1.71 10.70 13.77
C PHE A 179 -3.13 10.96 14.26
N GLY A 180 -3.69 12.14 14.00
CA GLY A 180 -5.06 12.47 14.38
C GLY A 180 -6.10 11.53 13.75
N ILE A 181 -6.02 11.33 12.43
CA ILE A 181 -6.94 10.45 11.69
C ILE A 181 -6.80 9.00 12.15
N SER A 182 -5.57 8.48 12.20
CA SER A 182 -5.32 7.11 12.65
C SER A 182 -5.70 6.87 14.11
N SER A 183 -5.59 7.88 14.98
CA SER A 183 -6.07 7.79 16.38
C SER A 183 -7.59 7.69 16.46
N VAL A 184 -8.32 8.46 15.66
CA VAL A 184 -9.78 8.36 15.58
C VAL A 184 -10.20 6.97 15.08
N VAL A 185 -9.56 6.49 14.01
CA VAL A 185 -9.81 5.15 13.47
C VAL A 185 -9.43 4.05 14.47
N SER A 186 -8.31 4.21 15.18
CA SER A 186 -7.84 3.32 16.25
C SER A 186 -8.88 3.19 17.34
N VAL A 187 -9.37 4.30 17.90
CA VAL A 187 -10.41 4.29 18.94
C VAL A 187 -11.69 3.66 18.41
N GLY A 188 -12.10 3.98 17.18
CA GLY A 188 -13.28 3.39 16.55
C GLY A 188 -13.19 1.87 16.45
N VAL A 189 -12.07 1.33 15.91
CA VAL A 189 -11.85 -0.12 15.79
C VAL A 189 -11.70 -0.77 17.16
N PHE A 190 -11.05 -0.11 18.12
CA PHE A 190 -10.90 -0.63 19.48
C PHE A 190 -12.26 -0.80 20.17
N LEU A 191 -13.13 0.21 20.11
CA LEU A 191 -14.47 0.18 20.69
C LEU A 191 -15.39 -0.84 19.98
N LEU A 192 -15.26 -0.97 18.66
CA LEU A 192 -16.05 -1.90 17.85
C LEU A 192 -15.43 -3.29 17.73
N SER A 193 -14.33 -3.57 18.44
CA SER A 193 -13.56 -4.83 18.33
C SER A 193 -14.39 -6.08 18.58
N SER A 194 -15.44 -5.99 19.42
CA SER A 194 -16.37 -7.10 19.69
C SER A 194 -17.44 -7.32 18.63
N SER A 195 -17.76 -6.28 17.85
CA SER A 195 -18.81 -6.30 16.82
C SER A 195 -18.24 -6.60 15.43
N ILE A 196 -17.03 -6.14 15.14
CA ILE A 196 -16.39 -6.31 13.84
C ILE A 196 -16.28 -7.78 13.40
N PRO A 197 -15.83 -8.74 14.25
CA PRO A 197 -15.74 -10.14 13.85
C PRO A 197 -17.08 -10.75 13.41
N VAL A 198 -18.21 -10.23 13.90
CA VAL A 198 -19.55 -10.70 13.50
C VAL A 198 -19.81 -10.44 12.02
N LEU A 199 -19.26 -9.36 11.45
CA LEU A 199 -19.35 -9.08 10.02
C LEU A 199 -18.61 -10.11 9.15
N PHE A 200 -17.65 -10.82 9.74
CA PHE A 200 -16.89 -11.91 9.10
C PHE A 200 -17.52 -13.28 9.39
N SER A 201 -18.77 -13.32 9.87
CA SER A 201 -19.45 -14.56 10.26
C SER A 201 -18.71 -15.35 11.35
N ALA A 202 -18.04 -14.64 12.27
CA ALA A 202 -17.33 -15.29 13.38
C ALA A 202 -18.29 -15.98 14.37
N ASP A 203 -17.99 -17.22 14.71
CA ASP A 203 -18.72 -18.02 15.69
C ASP A 203 -18.30 -17.71 17.14
N ALA A 204 -18.89 -18.44 18.11
CA ALA A 204 -18.61 -18.25 19.53
C ALA A 204 -17.14 -18.52 19.92
N VAL A 205 -16.39 -19.25 19.09
CA VAL A 205 -14.99 -19.61 19.34
C VAL A 205 -14.04 -18.57 18.73
N LEU A 206 -14.33 -18.12 17.50
CA LEU A 206 -13.51 -17.13 16.79
C LEU A 206 -13.69 -15.72 17.34
N LYS A 207 -14.92 -15.34 17.70
CA LYS A 207 -15.25 -13.99 18.15
C LYS A 207 -14.34 -13.46 19.27
N PRO A 208 -14.14 -14.16 20.41
CA PRO A 208 -13.29 -13.64 21.49
C PRO A 208 -11.84 -13.46 21.05
N VAL A 209 -11.28 -14.43 20.32
CA VAL A 209 -9.89 -14.39 19.83
C VAL A 209 -9.70 -13.24 18.83
N ALA A 210 -10.58 -13.12 17.84
CA ALA A 210 -10.53 -12.06 16.84
C ALA A 210 -10.72 -10.67 17.47
N SER A 211 -11.60 -10.54 18.46
CA SER A 211 -11.81 -9.27 19.18
C SER A 211 -10.55 -8.83 19.93
N GLU A 212 -9.83 -9.77 20.53
CA GLU A 212 -8.58 -9.50 21.24
C GLU A 212 -7.46 -9.08 20.29
N VAL A 213 -7.27 -9.84 19.20
CA VAL A 213 -6.28 -9.49 18.16
C VAL A 213 -6.57 -8.11 17.55
N LEU A 214 -7.85 -7.79 17.30
CA LEU A 214 -8.26 -6.47 16.79
C LEU A 214 -7.94 -5.32 17.74
N LYS A 215 -8.05 -5.52 19.06
CA LYS A 215 -7.65 -4.50 20.04
C LYS A 215 -6.16 -4.19 19.94
N TYR A 216 -5.33 -5.23 19.88
CA TYR A 216 -3.89 -5.06 19.72
C TYR A 216 -3.53 -4.41 18.37
N ALA A 217 -4.20 -4.80 17.29
CA ALA A 217 -4.04 -4.16 16.00
C ALA A 217 -4.43 -2.67 16.08
N ALA A 218 -5.60 -2.34 16.63
CA ALA A 218 -6.05 -0.96 16.74
C ALA A 218 -5.04 -0.06 17.46
N MET A 219 -4.41 -0.55 18.53
CA MET A 219 -3.41 0.20 19.29
C MET A 219 -2.17 0.59 18.46
N THR A 220 -1.84 -0.16 17.41
CA THR A 220 -0.65 0.13 16.59
C THR A 220 -0.95 1.07 15.42
N PHE A 221 -2.22 1.39 15.11
CA PHE A 221 -2.57 2.29 13.98
C PHE A 221 -1.89 3.67 14.08
N PRO A 222 -1.88 4.37 15.24
CA PRO A 222 -1.28 5.70 15.31
C PRO A 222 0.23 5.66 15.10
N ILE A 223 0.88 4.62 15.61
CA ILE A 223 2.31 4.39 15.43
C ILE A 223 2.61 4.08 13.97
N ALA A 224 1.81 3.20 13.34
CA ALA A 224 1.95 2.85 11.94
C ALA A 224 1.79 4.07 11.04
N ALA A 225 0.82 4.94 11.30
CA ALA A 225 0.66 6.18 10.56
C ALA A 225 1.89 7.09 10.63
N ILE A 226 2.48 7.28 11.82
CA ILE A 226 3.72 8.05 11.97
C ILE A 226 4.86 7.43 11.15
N VAL A 227 5.01 6.11 11.22
CA VAL A 227 6.07 5.37 10.52
C VAL A 227 5.89 5.50 9.00
N ASP A 228 4.68 5.28 8.47
CA ASP A 228 4.39 5.36 7.03
C ASP A 228 4.68 6.76 6.45
N ILE A 229 4.33 7.82 7.19
CA ILE A 229 4.64 9.20 6.77
C ILE A 229 6.15 9.47 6.86
N SER A 230 6.79 9.05 7.94
CA SER A 230 8.24 9.22 8.11
C SER A 230 9.01 8.50 7.01
N GLU A 231 8.56 7.31 6.63
CA GLU A 231 9.08 6.55 5.51
C GLU A 231 8.95 7.35 4.20
N SER A 232 7.75 7.89 3.92
CA SER A 232 7.50 8.69 2.73
C SER A 232 8.38 9.94 2.67
N VAL A 233 8.66 10.57 3.83
CA VAL A 233 9.59 11.71 3.94
C VAL A 233 11.03 11.28 3.67
N SER A 234 11.50 10.16 4.22
CA SER A 234 12.84 9.63 3.90
C SER A 234 12.99 9.25 2.42
N MET A 235 11.92 8.73 1.78
CA MET A 235 11.91 8.49 0.33
C MET A 235 12.10 9.80 -0.44
N SER A 236 11.46 10.88 0.00
CA SER A 236 11.58 12.20 -0.65
C SER A 236 12.99 12.79 -0.58
N LYS A 237 13.75 12.41 0.46
CA LYS A 237 15.16 12.76 0.65
C LYS A 237 16.14 11.82 -0.07
N GLN A 238 15.63 10.77 -0.74
CA GLN A 238 16.43 9.73 -1.41
C GLN A 238 17.32 8.91 -0.46
N GLU A 239 16.92 8.77 0.80
CA GLU A 239 17.67 8.03 1.84
C GLU A 239 17.42 6.50 1.77
N TYR A 240 17.46 5.92 0.58
CA TYR A 240 17.02 4.53 0.34
C TYR A 240 17.85 3.48 1.11
N LYS A 241 19.14 3.74 1.36
CA LYS A 241 20.00 2.85 2.16
C LYS A 241 19.56 2.79 3.62
N PHE A 242 19.24 3.95 4.20
CA PHE A 242 18.74 4.05 5.56
C PHE A 242 17.44 3.26 5.71
N GLN A 243 16.51 3.41 4.76
CA GLN A 243 15.26 2.66 4.76
C GLN A 243 15.45 1.15 4.67
N THR A 244 16.34 0.70 3.78
CA THR A 244 16.63 -0.74 3.62
C THR A 244 17.22 -1.30 4.92
N LEU A 245 18.10 -0.55 5.58
CA LEU A 245 18.69 -0.93 6.86
C LEU A 245 17.64 -1.02 7.97
N VAL A 246 16.81 0.01 8.14
CA VAL A 246 15.72 0.02 9.13
C VAL A 246 14.79 -1.16 8.91
N MET A 247 14.37 -1.41 7.66
CA MET A 247 13.49 -2.53 7.35
C MET A 247 14.12 -3.89 7.63
N THR A 248 15.41 -4.03 7.34
CA THR A 248 16.16 -5.27 7.65
C THR A 248 16.23 -5.50 9.15
N ILE A 249 16.51 -4.46 9.93
CA ILE A 249 16.56 -4.54 11.39
C ILE A 249 15.17 -4.90 11.95
N SER A 250 14.11 -4.25 11.48
CA SER A 250 12.72 -4.56 11.87
C SER A 250 12.34 -6.01 11.54
N PHE A 251 12.74 -6.50 10.37
CA PHE A 251 12.54 -7.90 9.98
C PHE A 251 13.26 -8.86 10.93
N CYS A 252 14.55 -8.61 11.24
CA CYS A 252 15.32 -9.45 12.17
C CYS A 252 14.72 -9.44 13.58
N ILE A 253 14.28 -8.29 14.08
CA ILE A 253 13.60 -8.18 15.38
C ILE A 253 12.32 -9.02 15.38
N MET A 254 11.50 -8.89 14.35
CA MET A 254 10.26 -9.67 14.22
C MET A 254 10.55 -11.19 14.21
N VAL A 255 11.53 -11.65 13.42
CA VAL A 255 11.91 -13.07 13.37
C VAL A 255 12.42 -13.56 14.72
N ALA A 256 13.22 -12.74 15.43
CA ALA A 256 13.68 -13.05 16.78
C ALA A 256 12.51 -13.14 17.76
N SER A 257 11.56 -12.20 17.72
CA SER A 257 10.36 -12.23 18.55
C SER A 257 9.53 -13.49 18.32
N ILE A 258 9.28 -13.88 17.06
CA ILE A 258 8.56 -15.12 16.73
C ILE A 258 9.31 -16.34 17.25
N SER A 259 10.65 -16.37 17.09
CA SER A 259 11.48 -17.48 17.55
C SER A 259 11.46 -17.63 19.07
N VAL A 260 11.53 -16.51 19.80
CA VAL A 260 11.44 -16.48 21.26
C VAL A 260 10.07 -16.98 21.72
N VAL A 261 8.99 -16.52 21.11
CA VAL A 261 7.63 -17.00 21.46
C VAL A 261 7.50 -18.48 21.14
N LYS A 262 8.03 -18.97 20.01
CA LYS A 262 8.05 -20.39 19.69
C LYS A 262 8.81 -21.22 20.74
N TYR A 263 9.97 -20.75 21.16
CA TYR A 263 10.79 -21.43 22.17
C TYR A 263 10.07 -21.54 23.52
N TYR A 264 9.50 -20.43 24.02
CA TYR A 264 8.86 -20.42 25.34
C TYR A 264 7.42 -20.96 25.35
N ALA A 265 6.64 -20.79 24.27
CA ALA A 265 5.23 -21.19 24.24
C ALA A 265 5.00 -22.61 23.69
N LEU A 266 5.90 -23.11 22.83
CA LEU A 266 5.77 -24.43 22.20
C LEU A 266 6.85 -25.43 22.64
N GLY A 267 7.81 -25.02 23.47
CA GLY A 267 8.86 -25.90 24.00
C GLY A 267 9.81 -26.47 22.94
N LEU A 268 9.96 -25.78 21.81
CA LEU A 268 10.83 -26.13 20.68
C LEU A 268 12.10 -25.29 20.65
#